data_AF-A0A257M5F8-F1
#
_entry.id   AF-A0A257M5F8-F1
#
_cell.length_a   1.000
_cell.length_b   1.000
_cell.length_c   1.000
_cell.angle_alpha   90.00
_cell.angle_beta   90.00
_cell.angle_gamma   90.00
#
_symmetry.space_group_name_H-M   'P 1'
#
loop_
_entity.id
_entity.type
_entity.pdbx_description
1 polymer ?
#
loop_
_entity_poly.entity_id
_entity_poly.type
_entity_poly.pdbx_seq_one_letter_code
_entity_poly.pdbx_strand_id
1 'polypeptide(L)'
;MFIPLKLVPILLALISLQAHAAPEKVVARVRAELANQLGKEAASLPVDKPVESLGADELDVLEWVLAVEDAYSVNIPTDKVVDQKSQKVRRNLSISDVADLAQEEIRKKAKK
;
A
#
# COMPACT_ATOMS: atom_id res chain seq x y z
N MET A 1 37.07 5.55 47.00
CA MET A 1 37.11 6.51 45.89
C MET A 1 35.85 6.31 45.07
N PHE A 2 34.82 7.11 45.32
CA PHE A 2 33.50 7.04 44.69
C PHE A 2 33.52 7.85 43.39
N ILE A 3 33.15 7.24 42.27
CA ILE A 3 32.95 7.94 40.99
C ILE A 3 31.43 8.09 40.80
N PRO A 4 30.91 9.32 40.61
CA PRO A 4 29.47 9.56 40.61
C PRO A 4 28.78 9.19 39.29
N LEU A 5 27.59 8.64 39.46
CA LEU A 5 26.50 8.46 38.50
C LEU A 5 26.24 9.77 37.72
N LYS A 6 26.70 9.84 36.46
CA LYS A 6 26.31 10.88 35.52
C LYS A 6 25.24 10.34 34.58
N LEU A 7 24.01 10.80 34.82
CA LEU A 7 22.98 11.14 33.84
C LEU A 7 23.33 10.76 32.38
N VAL A 8 22.75 9.67 31.89
CA VAL A 8 22.43 9.55 30.48
C VAL A 8 20.96 9.98 30.37
N PRO A 9 20.66 11.21 29.93
CA PRO A 9 19.28 11.61 29.71
C PRO A 9 18.70 10.82 28.53
N ILE A 10 17.56 10.20 28.81
CA ILE A 10 16.43 9.92 27.93
C ILE A 10 16.59 10.50 26.51
N LEU A 11 16.69 9.63 25.50
CA LEU A 11 16.10 9.90 24.20
C LEU A 11 15.20 8.73 23.80
N LEU A 12 14.12 8.62 24.56
CA LEU A 12 12.88 7.98 24.18
C LEU A 12 12.23 8.83 23.08
N ALA A 13 12.61 8.64 21.80
CA ALA A 13 11.88 9.21 20.65
C ALA A 13 12.36 8.63 19.31
N LEU A 14 12.26 7.31 19.13
CA LEU A 14 12.18 6.72 17.78
C LEU A 14 10.88 5.92 17.67
N ILE A 15 9.80 6.53 18.14
CA ILE A 15 8.43 6.09 17.90
C ILE A 15 7.76 7.26 17.16
N SER A 16 7.19 6.96 15.99
CA SER A 16 6.29 7.81 15.19
C SER A 16 6.87 8.74 14.10
N LEU A 17 7.72 8.25 13.19
CA LEU A 17 7.79 8.85 11.83
C LEU A 17 6.84 8.19 10.81
N GLN A 18 5.94 7.30 11.25
CA GLN A 18 4.82 6.84 10.43
C GLN A 18 3.57 7.62 10.77
N ALA A 19 3.36 8.78 10.15
CA ALA A 19 2.08 9.48 10.31
C ALA A 19 1.71 10.39 9.13
N HIS A 20 2.03 9.98 7.91
CA HIS A 20 1.28 10.27 6.68
C HIS A 20 2.11 9.74 5.51
N ALA A 21 1.73 8.60 4.93
CA ALA A 21 2.23 8.29 3.60
C ALA A 21 1.70 9.40 2.67
N ALA A 22 2.62 10.21 2.12
CA ALA A 22 2.25 11.15 1.07
C ALA A 22 1.68 10.35 -0.13
N PRO A 23 0.74 10.87 -0.93
CA PRO A 23 0.14 10.13 -2.05
C PRO A 23 1.19 9.47 -2.97
N GLU A 24 2.23 10.22 -3.30
CA GLU A 24 3.41 9.76 -4.05
C GLU A 24 4.07 8.50 -3.42
N LYS A 25 4.16 8.44 -2.08
CA LYS A 25 4.74 7.31 -1.35
C LYS A 25 3.82 6.09 -1.36
N VAL A 26 2.50 6.28 -1.33
CA VAL A 26 1.54 5.16 -1.42
C VAL A 26 1.58 4.57 -2.82
N VAL A 27 1.50 5.41 -3.85
CA VAL A 27 1.61 4.96 -5.26
C VAL A 27 2.92 4.20 -5.49
N ALA A 28 4.05 4.72 -5.02
CA ALA A 28 5.34 4.06 -5.18
C ALA A 28 5.39 2.68 -4.50
N ARG A 29 4.81 2.55 -3.30
CA ARG A 29 4.77 1.26 -2.58
C ARG A 29 3.83 0.27 -3.26
N VAL A 30 2.61 0.70 -3.58
CA VAL A 30 1.61 -0.13 -4.27
C VAL A 30 2.12 -0.63 -5.62
N ARG A 31 2.84 0.23 -6.35
CA ARG A 31 3.57 -0.12 -7.58
C ARG A 31 4.65 -1.16 -7.35
N ALA A 32 5.44 -1.02 -6.27
CA ALA A 32 6.51 -1.95 -5.94
C ALA A 32 5.97 -3.34 -5.58
N GLU A 33 4.84 -3.43 -4.86
CA GLU A 33 4.21 -4.73 -4.56
C GLU A 33 3.80 -5.46 -5.84
N LEU A 34 3.11 -4.78 -6.78
CA LEU A 34 2.74 -5.39 -8.06
C LEU A 34 3.96 -5.79 -8.89
N ALA A 35 5.00 -4.95 -8.89
CA ALA A 35 6.23 -5.22 -9.61
C ALA A 35 6.95 -6.47 -9.09
N ASN A 36 7.01 -6.64 -7.76
CA ASN A 36 7.58 -7.82 -7.13
C ASN A 36 6.81 -9.08 -7.52
N GLN A 37 5.47 -9.03 -7.49
CA GLN A 37 4.62 -10.16 -7.87
C GLN A 37 4.79 -10.55 -9.35
N LEU A 38 4.89 -9.58 -10.25
CA LEU A 38 5.07 -9.81 -11.68
C LEU A 38 6.53 -10.10 -12.08
N GLY A 39 7.49 -10.04 -11.15
CA GLY A 39 8.92 -10.17 -11.45
C GLY A 39 9.44 -9.07 -12.38
N LYS A 40 8.94 -7.83 -12.24
CA LYS A 40 9.26 -6.68 -13.07
C LYS A 40 9.92 -5.56 -12.27
N GLU A 41 10.63 -4.68 -12.95
CA GLU A 41 11.13 -3.45 -12.35
C GLU A 41 9.96 -2.49 -12.09
N ALA A 42 9.84 -1.98 -10.86
CA ALA A 42 8.76 -1.05 -10.51
C ALA A 42 8.70 0.12 -11.49
N ALA A 43 9.85 0.74 -11.79
CA ALA A 43 9.98 1.86 -12.72
C ALA A 43 9.48 1.58 -14.16
N SER A 44 9.30 0.31 -14.54
CA SER A 44 8.75 -0.09 -15.84
C SER A 44 7.22 -0.11 -15.91
N LEU A 45 6.53 -0.14 -14.75
CA LEU A 45 5.07 -0.26 -14.69
C LEU A 45 4.38 1.12 -14.75
N PRO A 46 3.65 1.47 -15.83
CA PRO A 46 2.91 2.73 -15.87
C PRO A 46 1.72 2.68 -14.90
N VAL A 47 1.56 3.73 -14.09
CA VAL A 47 0.62 3.71 -12.95
C VAL A 47 -0.84 3.84 -13.36
N ASP A 48 -1.11 4.50 -14.50
CA ASP A 48 -2.47 4.80 -14.97
C ASP A 48 -3.01 3.78 -15.98
N LYS A 49 -2.27 2.70 -16.25
CA LYS A 49 -2.73 1.62 -17.14
C LYS A 49 -3.45 0.53 -16.35
N PRO A 50 -4.43 -0.15 -16.98
CA PRO A 50 -5.00 -1.37 -16.41
C PRO A 50 -3.90 -2.40 -16.12
N VAL A 51 -3.88 -2.94 -14.90
CA VAL A 51 -2.86 -3.91 -14.46
C VAL A 51 -2.93 -5.23 -15.24
N GLU A 52 -4.10 -5.58 -15.78
CA GLU A 52 -4.25 -6.71 -16.71
C GLU A 52 -3.40 -6.52 -17.98
N SER A 53 -3.30 -5.28 -18.49
CA SER A 53 -2.42 -4.95 -19.62
C SER A 53 -0.93 -5.02 -19.26
N LEU A 54 -0.62 -5.07 -17.96
CA LEU A 54 0.74 -5.25 -17.43
C LEU A 54 1.08 -6.72 -17.17
N GLY A 55 0.15 -7.64 -17.44
CA GLY A 55 0.35 -9.08 -17.30
C GLY A 55 -0.09 -9.67 -15.96
N ALA A 56 -0.86 -8.93 -15.16
CA ALA A 56 -1.54 -9.49 -14.00
C ALA A 56 -2.84 -10.18 -14.44
N ASP A 57 -3.05 -11.43 -14.05
CA ASP A 57 -4.35 -12.08 -14.20
C ASP A 57 -5.33 -11.74 -13.06
N GLU A 58 -6.52 -12.33 -13.08
CA GLU A 58 -7.55 -12.05 -12.08
C GLU A 58 -7.12 -12.45 -10.66
N LEU A 59 -6.41 -13.57 -10.50
CA LEU A 59 -5.89 -14.00 -9.21
C LEU A 59 -4.77 -13.07 -8.76
N ASP A 60 -3.89 -12.67 -9.69
CA ASP A 60 -2.81 -11.75 -9.39
C ASP A 60 -3.31 -10.44 -8.79
N VAL A 61 -4.35 -9.85 -9.39
CA VAL A 61 -4.91 -8.59 -8.89
C VAL A 61 -5.53 -8.76 -7.51
N LEU A 62 -6.17 -9.89 -7.22
CA LEU A 62 -6.73 -10.17 -5.90
C LEU A 62 -5.64 -10.30 -4.84
N GLU A 63 -4.59 -11.08 -5.12
CA GLU A 63 -3.44 -11.26 -4.23
C GLU A 63 -2.71 -9.93 -3.96
N TRP A 64 -2.52 -9.13 -5.01
CA TRP A 64 -1.90 -7.82 -4.90
C TRP A 64 -2.71 -6.87 -4.00
N VAL A 65 -4.04 -6.81 -4.18
CA VAL A 65 -4.91 -5.99 -3.32
C VAL A 65 -4.83 -6.44 -1.86
N LEU A 66 -4.88 -7.75 -1.60
CA LEU A 66 -4.74 -8.30 -0.23
C LEU A 66 -3.37 -7.98 0.38
N ALA A 67 -2.29 -8.03 -0.41
CA ALA A 67 -0.96 -7.64 0.05
C ALA A 67 -0.89 -6.15 0.40
N VAL A 68 -1.55 -5.27 -0.38
CA VAL A 68 -1.65 -3.84 -0.08
C VAL A 68 -2.46 -3.59 1.21
N GLU A 69 -3.57 -4.31 1.39
CA GLU A 69 -4.39 -4.23 2.61
C GLU A 69 -3.58 -4.62 3.86
N ASP A 70 -2.84 -5.72 3.80
CA ASP A 70 -1.96 -6.18 4.89
C ASP A 70 -0.85 -5.15 5.19
N ALA A 71 -0.16 -4.68 4.16
CA ALA A 71 0.95 -3.73 4.29
C ALA A 71 0.58 -2.41 4.98
N TYR A 72 -0.67 -1.96 4.82
CA TYR A 72 -1.19 -0.75 5.47
C TYR A 72 -2.15 -1.03 6.64
N SER A 73 -2.46 -2.31 6.88
CA SER A 73 -3.47 -2.76 7.82
C SER A 73 -4.79 -1.99 7.64
N VAL A 74 -5.30 -1.99 6.41
CA VAL A 74 -6.56 -1.36 5.97
C VAL A 74 -7.47 -2.40 5.32
N ASN A 75 -8.71 -2.02 5.03
CA ASN A 75 -9.68 -2.89 4.34
C ASN A 75 -10.31 -2.13 3.18
N ILE A 76 -9.83 -2.38 1.97
CA ILE A 76 -10.33 -1.84 0.71
C ILE A 76 -11.72 -2.46 0.43
N PRO A 77 -12.75 -1.64 0.15
CA PRO A 77 -14.08 -2.18 -0.11
C PRO A 77 -14.10 -3.10 -1.35
N THR A 78 -14.59 -4.33 -1.17
CA THR A 78 -14.59 -5.36 -2.22
C THR A 78 -15.35 -4.92 -3.48
N ASP A 79 -16.41 -4.13 -3.35
CA ASP A 79 -17.19 -3.61 -4.48
C ASP A 79 -16.42 -2.61 -5.36
N LYS A 80 -15.32 -2.06 -4.86
CA LYS A 80 -14.38 -1.22 -5.63
C LYS A 80 -13.40 -2.04 -6.45
N VAL A 81 -13.19 -3.30 -6.09
CA VAL A 81 -12.21 -4.19 -6.75
C VAL A 81 -12.91 -5.23 -7.62
N VAL A 82 -14.03 -5.76 -7.16
CA VAL A 82 -14.81 -6.81 -7.78
C VAL A 82 -16.13 -6.25 -8.31
N ASP A 83 -16.49 -6.62 -9.54
CA ASP A 83 -17.80 -6.35 -10.11
C ASP A 83 -18.85 -7.29 -9.49
N GLN A 84 -19.86 -6.72 -8.85
CA GLN A 84 -20.87 -7.49 -8.08
C GLN A 84 -21.72 -8.43 -8.94
N LYS A 85 -21.90 -8.13 -10.23
CA LYS A 85 -22.74 -8.94 -11.13
C LYS A 85 -21.99 -10.16 -11.65
N SER A 86 -20.77 -9.93 -12.10
CA SER A 86 -19.91 -10.98 -12.66
C SER A 86 -19.14 -11.75 -11.59
N GLN A 87 -19.03 -11.21 -10.38
CA GLN A 87 -18.16 -11.70 -9.30
C GLN A 87 -16.68 -11.79 -9.73
N LYS A 88 -16.28 -10.97 -10.69
CA LYS A 88 -14.91 -10.92 -11.22
C LYS A 88 -14.20 -9.63 -10.84
N VAL A 89 -12.88 -9.69 -10.78
CA VAL A 89 -12.06 -8.49 -10.62
C VAL A 89 -12.31 -7.52 -11.79
N ARG A 90 -12.38 -6.22 -11.48
CA ARG A 90 -12.56 -5.16 -12.46
C ARG A 90 -11.31 -5.06 -13.36
N ARG A 91 -11.49 -5.27 -14.65
CA ARG A 91 -10.40 -5.29 -15.65
C ARG A 91 -9.68 -3.96 -15.87
N ASN A 92 -10.29 -2.85 -15.45
CA ASN A 92 -9.75 -1.51 -15.66
C ASN A 92 -9.02 -0.94 -14.43
N LEU A 93 -8.73 -1.76 -13.41
CA LEU A 93 -7.96 -1.35 -12.24
C LEU A 93 -6.53 -0.97 -12.62
N SER A 94 -6.11 0.22 -12.21
CA SER A 94 -4.73 0.69 -12.33
C SER A 94 -4.02 0.70 -10.97
N ILE A 95 -2.70 0.93 -10.98
CA ILE A 95 -1.89 1.11 -9.78
C ILE A 95 -2.35 2.37 -9.04
N SER A 96 -2.63 3.45 -9.78
CA SER A 96 -3.16 4.70 -9.23
C SER A 96 -4.50 4.47 -8.51
N ASP A 97 -5.40 3.68 -9.09
CA ASP A 97 -6.71 3.38 -8.47
C ASP A 97 -6.57 2.65 -7.12
N VAL A 98 -5.74 1.60 -7.06
CA VAL A 98 -5.53 0.86 -5.80
C VAL A 98 -4.82 1.73 -4.76
N ALA A 99 -3.87 2.57 -5.20
CA ALA A 99 -3.20 3.50 -4.31
C ALA A 99 -4.18 4.54 -3.72
N ASP A 100 -5.11 5.06 -4.52
CA ASP A 100 -6.14 5.99 -4.05
C ASP A 100 -7.09 5.34 -3.05
N LEU A 101 -7.53 4.10 -3.32
CA LEU A 101 -8.36 3.33 -2.38
C LEU A 101 -7.63 3.06 -1.06
N ALA A 102 -6.38 2.62 -1.11
CA ALA A 102 -5.55 2.41 0.07
C ALA A 102 -5.34 3.73 0.85
N GLN A 103 -5.03 4.82 0.14
CA GLN A 103 -4.82 6.14 0.73
C GLN A 103 -6.09 6.68 1.41
N GLU A 104 -7.28 6.44 0.85
CA GLU A 104 -8.55 6.79 1.45
C GLU A 104 -8.75 6.05 2.79
N GLU A 105 -8.52 4.74 2.82
CA GLU A 105 -8.67 3.94 4.04
C GLU A 105 -7.62 4.27 5.11
N ILE A 106 -6.37 4.55 4.70
CA ILE A 106 -5.32 5.06 5.61
C ILE A 106 -5.78 6.36 6.28
N ARG A 107 -6.37 7.29 5.52
CA ARG A 107 -6.88 8.56 6.05
C ARG A 107 -8.07 8.36 6.98
N LYS A 108 -8.99 7.44 6.65
CA LYS A 108 -10.13 7.10 7.52
C LYS A 108 -9.65 6.52 8.85
N LYS A 109 -8.66 5.61 8.81
CA LYS A 109 -8.04 5.02 10.00
C LYS A 109 -7.36 6.06 10.89
N ALA A 110 -6.64 7.01 10.30
CA ALA A 110 -5.95 8.07 11.06
C ALA A 110 -6.88 9.09 11.74
N LYS A 111 -8.16 9.14 11.35
CA LYS A 111 -9.17 10.03 11.95
C LYS A 111 -9.98 9.37 13.06
N LYS A 112 -9.80 8.07 13.30
CA LYS A 112 -10.43 7.32 14.39
C LYS A 112 -9.52 7.33 15.60
#